data_AF-A0A933PU96-F1
#
_entry.id   AF-A0A933PU96-F1
#
_cell.length_a   1.000
_cell.length_b   1.000
_cell.length_c   1.000
_cell.angle_alpha   90.00
_cell.angle_beta   90.00
_cell.angle_gamma   90.00
#
_symmetry.space_group_name_H-M   'P 1'
#
loop_
_entity.id
_entity.type
_entity.pdbx_description
1 polymer ?
#
loop_
_entity_poly.entity_id
_entity_poly.type
_entity_poly.pdbx_seq_one_letter_code
_entity_poly.pdbx_strand_id
1 'polypeptide(L)'
;AIENGFYYDFDLPRTLIPEDLAILEDKMRKIINQKQKFVMKEEPGDKAVEFLKKVEQKYKVELAQELSAAGEKITFYENVLPDTGKAMFVDLCKGPHVEHTGQIGPIKLMKISGAYWRGSEKNPMLQRIYGTCWHTKEELHDYLQQIEEAKKRDHRKLGVQLGLFQFHDISPGSVFFLPKGTIVFNELVSFLRKEYTKRGYKEVITPLVYDKSLWEQSGHWEHYKENMFQVQMDDREASLKPMNCPSHMLIYKMDLRSYRDLPLRIADFAMLHRNEVRGALGGMTRVRKFCMDDAHLFVAENQLEDEIINCIDFVKYIYKEVFDFDYDVVLSTKPEKSMGTEGQWKNAENALEKALKKAGVEFTVNPGDGAFYGPKIDFRIKDSLKREWQCATVQVDFQMPLRFQLEYEGNDGKMHTPVVIHRAILGSLERFMAILIEHYAGALPVWLAPVQAIILPVSDKFNDYSREVGDSLEKGGIRYEIDMSNETLGKKIRNAELNKIPYMLVVGEKEVEAKKIAVRDYATKKQEVIEVKEFLSRF
;
A
#
# COMPACT_ATOMS: atom_id res chain seq x y z
N ALA A 1 10.57 14.45 15.47
CA ALA A 1 11.36 13.85 14.37
C ALA A 1 10.47 12.86 13.62
N ILE A 2 10.84 12.51 12.40
CA ILE A 2 10.27 11.39 11.64
C ILE A 2 11.42 10.43 11.30
N GLU A 3 11.11 9.19 10.94
CA GLU A 3 12.09 8.11 10.76
C GLU A 3 13.36 8.52 9.99
N ASN A 4 13.22 9.22 8.86
CA ASN A 4 14.33 9.68 8.03
C ASN A 4 14.37 11.22 7.91
N GLY A 5 14.09 11.93 8.99
CA GLY A 5 14.23 13.38 9.02
C GLY A 5 13.40 14.13 10.05
N PHE A 6 12.96 15.32 9.68
CA PHE A 6 12.20 16.22 10.53
C PHE A 6 11.22 17.06 9.72
N TYR A 7 10.28 17.69 10.42
CA TYR A 7 9.48 18.78 9.88
C TYR A 7 9.29 19.85 10.94
N TYR A 8 8.96 21.06 10.50
CA TYR A 8 8.56 22.15 11.39
C TYR A 8 7.38 22.91 10.76
N ASP A 9 6.37 23.22 11.57
CA ASP A 9 5.16 23.95 11.17
C ASP A 9 5.32 25.43 11.49
N PHE A 10 5.10 26.28 10.49
CA PHE A 10 5.24 27.73 10.61
C PHE A 10 3.91 28.43 10.32
N ASP A 11 3.59 29.40 11.18
CA ASP A 11 2.56 30.41 10.92
C ASP A 11 3.26 31.66 10.39
N LEU A 12 3.15 31.91 9.09
CA LEU A 12 3.83 33.01 8.40
C LEU A 12 2.81 33.81 7.59
N PRO A 13 2.97 35.15 7.52
CA PRO A 13 2.05 36.01 6.77
C PRO A 13 2.14 35.79 5.25
N ARG A 14 3.24 35.22 4.76
CA ARG A 14 3.44 34.89 3.35
C ARG A 14 3.56 33.39 3.15
N THR A 15 3.13 32.92 1.98
CA THR A 15 3.35 31.52 1.56
C THR A 15 4.83 31.32 1.19
N LEU A 16 5.40 30.21 1.63
CA LEU A 16 6.74 29.75 1.30
C LEU A 16 6.75 29.12 -0.09
N ILE A 17 7.78 29.42 -0.86
CA ILE A 17 8.01 28.89 -2.21
C ILE A 17 9.27 28.03 -2.25
N PRO A 18 9.44 27.11 -3.22
CA PRO A 18 10.61 26.23 -3.29
C PRO A 18 11.96 26.97 -3.22
N GLU A 19 12.04 28.18 -3.77
CA GLU A 19 13.23 29.04 -3.75
C GLU A 19 13.63 29.47 -2.34
N ASP A 20 12.66 29.58 -1.42
CA ASP A 20 12.92 29.89 -0.01
C ASP A 20 13.74 28.80 0.68
N LEU A 21 13.59 27.53 0.25
CA LEU A 21 14.32 26.42 0.86
C LEU A 21 15.83 26.59 0.72
N ALA A 22 16.31 27.10 -0.43
CA ALA A 22 17.73 27.35 -0.64
C ALA A 22 18.25 28.45 0.32
N ILE A 23 17.48 29.53 0.48
CA ILE A 23 17.82 30.65 1.37
C ILE A 23 17.86 30.18 2.84
N LEU A 24 16.88 29.36 3.23
CA LEU A 24 16.80 28.79 4.57
C LEU A 24 17.97 27.81 4.82
N GLU A 25 18.28 26.93 3.88
CA GLU A 25 19.44 26.04 3.96
C GLU A 25 20.74 26.81 4.18
N ASP A 26 20.97 27.89 3.42
CA ASP A 26 22.16 28.73 3.58
C ASP A 26 22.22 29.39 4.96
N LYS A 27 21.08 29.87 5.47
CA LYS A 27 21.01 30.46 6.82
C LYS A 27 21.24 29.41 7.91
N MET A 28 20.71 28.19 7.74
CA MET A 28 20.97 27.07 8.65
C MET A 28 22.46 26.71 8.66
N ARG A 29 23.11 26.63 7.48
CA ARG A 29 24.57 26.39 7.39
C ARG A 29 25.38 27.47 8.11
N LYS A 30 24.99 28.74 8.00
CA LYS A 30 25.62 29.84 8.75
C LYS A 30 25.48 29.64 10.27
N ILE A 31 24.31 29.23 10.76
CA ILE A 31 24.07 28.96 12.20
C ILE A 31 24.85 27.73 12.69
N ILE A 32 24.96 26.69 11.87
CA ILE A 32 25.78 25.50 12.17
C ILE A 32 27.25 25.90 12.35
N ASN A 33 27.77 26.74 11.46
CA ASN A 33 29.15 27.24 11.54
C ASN A 33 29.42 28.13 12.75
N GLN A 34 28.39 28.75 13.35
CA GLN A 34 28.51 29.54 14.57
C GLN A 34 28.68 28.70 15.85
N LYS A 35 28.44 27.38 15.77
CA LYS A 35 28.56 26.44 16.91
C LYS A 35 27.80 26.89 18.16
N GLN A 36 26.61 27.47 17.98
CA GLN A 36 25.75 27.93 19.08
C GLN A 36 25.46 26.77 20.04
N LYS A 37 25.63 26.99 21.34
CA LYS A 37 25.38 25.98 22.37
C LYS A 37 23.88 25.84 22.61
N PHE A 38 23.41 24.61 22.82
CA PHE A 38 22.05 24.36 23.27
C PHE A 38 22.01 24.33 24.79
N VAL A 39 21.26 25.26 25.41
CA VAL A 39 21.14 25.37 26.87
C VAL A 39 19.71 25.03 27.25
N MET A 40 19.53 23.95 28.03
CA MET A 40 18.23 23.56 28.56
C MET A 40 17.89 24.43 29.78
N LYS A 41 16.65 24.91 29.84
CA LYS A 41 16.05 25.55 31.01
C LYS A 41 14.74 24.85 31.36
N GLU A 42 14.54 24.56 32.64
CA GLU A 42 13.27 24.05 33.16
C GLU A 42 12.53 25.20 33.83
N GLU A 43 11.25 25.38 33.49
CA GLU A 43 10.41 26.43 34.08
C GLU A 43 9.11 25.81 34.61
N PRO A 44 8.59 26.28 35.76
CA PRO A 44 7.25 25.91 36.22
C PRO A 44 6.19 26.22 35.17
N GLY A 45 5.16 25.37 35.07
CA GLY A 45 4.14 25.45 34.01
C GLY A 45 3.50 26.83 33.86
N ASP A 46 3.11 27.46 34.97
CA ASP A 46 2.49 28.79 34.96
C ASP A 46 3.44 29.88 34.42
N LYS A 47 4.72 29.83 34.81
CA LYS A 47 5.75 30.78 34.35
C LYS A 47 6.07 30.58 32.87
N ALA A 48 6.13 29.32 32.43
CA ALA A 48 6.34 28.97 31.03
C ALA A 48 5.20 29.48 30.13
N VAL A 49 3.95 29.33 30.58
CA VAL A 49 2.76 29.85 29.87
C VAL A 49 2.79 31.38 29.81
N GLU A 50 3.13 32.06 30.90
CA GLU A 50 3.24 33.52 30.93
C GLU A 50 4.33 34.04 29.97
N PHE A 51 5.51 33.40 30.00
CA PHE A 51 6.60 33.72 29.08
C PHE A 51 6.18 33.58 27.62
N LEU A 52 5.56 32.45 27.24
CA LEU A 52 5.12 32.19 25.87
C LEU A 52 4.02 33.14 25.38
N LYS A 53 3.13 33.58 26.28
CA LYS A 53 2.13 34.63 25.98
C LYS A 53 2.81 35.97 25.69
N LYS A 54 3.82 36.33 26.48
CA LYS A 54 4.57 37.59 26.30
C LYS A 54 5.34 37.65 24.99
N VAL A 55 5.84 36.52 24.50
CA VAL A 55 6.52 36.42 23.19
C VAL A 55 5.58 36.04 22.03
N GLU A 56 4.25 36.12 22.26
CA GLU A 56 3.19 35.91 21.27
C GLU A 56 3.21 34.54 20.55
N GLN A 57 3.71 33.50 21.22
CA GLN A 57 3.80 32.15 20.67
C GLN A 57 2.50 31.34 20.90
N LYS A 58 1.41 31.75 20.24
CA LYS A 58 0.04 31.21 20.43
C LYS A 58 -0.03 29.68 20.52
N TYR A 59 0.56 28.98 19.55
CA TYR A 59 0.53 27.51 19.49
C TYR A 59 1.31 26.85 20.64
N LYS A 60 2.42 27.45 21.05
CA LYS A 60 3.24 26.94 22.15
C LYS A 60 2.57 27.20 23.50
N VAL A 61 1.78 28.27 23.64
CA VAL A 61 0.96 28.54 24.83
C VAL A 61 -0.04 27.41 25.05
N GLU A 62 -0.78 27.00 24.01
CA GLU A 62 -1.73 25.88 24.10
C GLU A 62 -1.04 24.58 24.56
N LEU A 63 0.11 24.24 23.95
CA LEU A 63 0.90 23.07 24.34
C LEU A 63 1.38 23.15 25.80
N ALA A 64 1.87 24.31 26.23
CA ALA A 64 2.35 24.50 27.59
C ALA A 64 1.22 24.38 28.62
N GLN A 65 0.01 24.85 28.31
CA GLN A 65 -1.15 24.70 29.19
C GLN A 65 -1.55 23.24 29.38
N GLU A 66 -1.54 22.44 28.31
CA GLU A 66 -1.85 21.00 28.37
C GLU A 66 -0.80 20.23 29.15
N LEU A 67 0.48 20.46 28.87
CA LEU A 67 1.59 19.83 29.60
C LEU A 67 1.55 20.19 31.10
N SER A 68 1.27 21.46 31.42
CA SER A 68 1.11 21.92 32.80
C SER A 68 -0.06 21.21 33.50
N ALA A 69 -1.21 21.08 32.82
CA ALA A 69 -2.38 20.38 33.36
C ALA A 69 -2.14 18.88 33.58
N ALA A 70 -1.27 18.27 32.78
CA ALA A 70 -0.83 16.88 32.93
C ALA A 70 0.23 16.70 34.04
N GLY A 71 0.70 17.78 34.68
CA GLY A 71 1.75 17.76 35.69
C GLY A 71 3.15 17.51 35.11
N GLU A 72 3.34 17.67 33.80
CA GLU A 72 4.65 17.50 33.16
C GLU A 72 5.53 18.73 33.35
N LYS A 73 6.84 18.50 33.52
CA LYS A 73 7.84 19.57 33.59
C LYS A 73 8.02 20.21 32.21
N ILE A 74 7.92 21.53 32.14
CA ILE A 74 8.09 22.28 30.89
C ILE A 74 9.57 22.66 30.72
N THR A 75 10.13 22.24 29.59
CA THR A 75 11.53 22.47 29.24
C THR A 75 11.64 23.31 27.98
N PHE A 76 12.59 24.25 28.02
CA PHE A 76 12.98 25.10 26.91
C PHE A 76 14.42 24.85 26.53
N TYR A 77 14.72 24.95 25.24
CA TYR A 77 16.07 24.93 24.73
C TYR A 77 16.40 26.28 24.11
N GLU A 78 17.47 26.90 24.61
CA GLU A 78 18.01 28.15 24.07
C GLU A 78 19.24 27.90 23.20
N ASN A 79 19.24 28.49 22.02
CA ASN A 79 20.40 28.58 21.15
C ASN A 79 21.24 29.79 21.56
N VAL A 80 22.39 29.55 22.16
CA VAL A 80 23.25 30.60 22.74
C VAL A 80 24.54 30.74 21.96
N LEU A 81 24.89 31.96 21.57
CA LEU A 81 26.16 32.26 20.91
C LEU A 81 27.36 31.98 21.84
N PRO A 82 28.40 31.23 21.41
CA PRO A 82 29.48 30.81 22.30
C PRO A 82 30.38 31.95 22.79
N ASP A 83 30.51 33.01 22.00
CA ASP A 83 31.38 34.15 22.22
C ASP A 83 30.75 35.21 23.13
N THR A 84 29.45 35.46 22.97
CA THR A 84 28.73 36.54 23.65
C THR A 84 27.78 36.05 24.74
N GLY A 85 27.47 34.75 24.79
CA GLY A 85 26.45 34.21 25.70
C GLY A 85 25.03 34.68 25.38
N LYS A 86 24.82 35.33 24.23
CA LYS A 86 23.50 35.86 23.83
C LYS A 86 22.60 34.73 23.33
N ALA A 87 21.39 34.64 23.89
CA ALA A 87 20.34 33.77 23.37
C ALA A 87 19.80 34.32 22.04
N MET A 88 19.87 33.50 20.99
CA MET A 88 19.45 33.82 19.63
C MET A 88 18.07 33.29 19.29
N PHE A 89 17.70 32.16 19.89
CA PHE A 89 16.42 31.49 19.68
C PHE A 89 16.10 30.64 20.91
N VAL A 90 14.80 30.50 21.21
CA VAL A 90 14.30 29.70 22.33
C VAL A 90 13.11 28.88 21.81
N ASP A 91 13.10 27.58 22.10
CA ASP A 91 11.99 26.70 21.72
C ASP A 91 11.55 25.82 22.89
N LEU A 92 10.25 25.52 22.94
CA LEU A 92 9.68 24.53 23.85
C LEU A 92 9.90 23.14 23.27
N CYS A 93 10.72 22.33 23.93
CA CYS A 93 11.09 20.99 23.48
C CYS A 93 11.56 20.13 24.66
N LYS A 94 11.18 18.85 24.65
CA LYS A 94 11.57 17.85 25.66
C LYS A 94 13.02 17.36 25.50
N GLY A 95 13.60 17.52 24.32
CA GLY A 95 14.95 17.03 23.99
C GLY A 95 15.08 15.50 23.95
N PRO A 96 16.32 14.96 24.00
CA PRO A 96 17.59 15.69 24.11
C PRO A 96 17.99 16.41 22.81
N HIS A 97 18.95 17.33 22.92
CA HIS A 97 19.61 18.00 21.79
C HIS A 97 21.10 17.62 21.76
N VAL A 98 21.74 17.81 20.60
CA VAL A 98 23.21 17.85 20.51
C VAL A 98 23.75 19.01 21.35
N GLU A 99 25.04 19.00 21.70
CA GLU A 99 25.61 20.00 22.61
C GLU A 99 25.68 21.39 21.97
N HIS A 100 25.96 21.44 20.67
CA HIS A 100 26.03 22.69 19.91
C HIS A 100 25.68 22.48 18.44
N THR A 101 25.26 23.55 17.76
CA THR A 101 24.81 23.50 16.35
C THR A 101 25.87 22.96 15.39
N GLY A 102 27.16 23.10 15.71
CA GLY A 102 28.26 22.54 14.92
C GLY A 102 28.34 20.99 14.90
N GLN A 103 27.59 20.29 15.75
CA GLN A 103 27.46 18.81 15.71
C GLN A 103 26.35 18.36 14.74
N ILE A 104 25.57 19.30 14.19
CA ILE A 104 24.57 19.00 13.17
C ILE A 104 25.31 18.69 11.87
N GLY A 105 25.14 17.46 11.38
CA GLY A 105 25.76 17.00 10.14
C GLY A 105 25.10 17.55 8.87
N PRO A 106 25.37 16.94 7.71
CA PRO A 106 24.81 17.39 6.43
C PRO A 106 23.28 17.39 6.42
N ILE A 107 22.72 18.55 6.08
CA ILE A 107 21.28 18.80 6.09
C ILE A 107 20.75 19.15 4.70
N LYS A 108 19.51 18.75 4.41
CA LYS A 108 18.77 19.10 3.20
C LYS A 108 17.30 19.37 3.52
N LEU A 109 16.75 20.49 3.05
CA LEU A 109 15.32 20.76 3.05
C LEU A 109 14.69 20.14 1.78
N MET A 110 13.57 19.44 1.97
CA MET A 110 13.03 18.52 0.97
C MET A 110 11.81 19.09 0.25
N LYS A 111 10.78 19.50 1.00
CA LYS A 111 9.51 19.99 0.44
C LYS A 111 8.76 20.88 1.43
N ILE A 112 7.86 21.69 0.89
CA ILE A 112 6.88 22.49 1.63
C ILE A 112 5.51 21.83 1.47
N SER A 113 4.69 21.85 2.51
CA SER A 113 3.32 21.33 2.50
C SER A 113 2.43 22.12 3.47
N GLY A 114 1.11 21.98 3.37
CA GLY A 114 0.17 22.52 4.35
C GLY A 114 -0.13 21.51 5.46
N ALA A 115 -0.30 21.99 6.68
CA ALA A 115 -0.78 21.18 7.81
C ALA A 115 -1.78 21.99 8.64
N TYR A 116 -2.90 21.39 9.02
CA TYR A 116 -3.83 22.04 9.94
C TYR A 116 -3.40 21.81 11.39
N TRP A 117 -3.49 22.85 12.23
CA TRP A 117 -3.20 22.71 13.65
C TRP A 117 -4.09 21.61 14.28
N ARG A 118 -3.48 20.68 15.02
CA ARG A 118 -4.11 19.45 15.56
C ARG A 118 -4.81 18.55 14.52
N GLY A 119 -4.48 18.69 13.24
CA GLY A 119 -5.06 17.86 12.17
C GLY A 119 -6.54 18.15 11.88
N SER A 120 -7.10 19.26 12.36
CA SER A 120 -8.50 19.64 12.14
C SER A 120 -8.60 20.77 11.12
N GLU A 121 -9.35 20.56 10.03
CA GLU A 121 -9.59 21.56 8.98
C GLU A 121 -10.28 22.83 9.50
N LYS A 122 -10.87 22.79 10.71
CA LYS A 122 -11.47 23.96 11.36
C LYS A 122 -10.42 24.92 11.95
N ASN A 123 -9.17 24.49 12.06
CA ASN A 123 -8.09 25.27 12.66
C ASN A 123 -7.24 25.98 11.59
N PRO A 124 -6.39 26.95 11.98
CA PRO A 124 -5.49 27.62 11.03
C PRO A 124 -4.62 26.64 10.25
N MET A 125 -4.43 26.93 8.96
CA MET A 125 -3.53 26.20 8.09
C MET A 125 -2.10 26.73 8.24
N LEU A 126 -1.20 25.86 8.68
CA LEU A 126 0.23 26.12 8.86
C LEU A 126 1.01 25.64 7.64
N GLN A 127 2.22 26.18 7.49
CA GLN A 127 3.15 25.83 6.44
C GLN A 127 4.25 24.93 7.01
N ARG A 128 4.24 23.66 6.60
CA ARG A 128 5.17 22.62 7.05
C ARG A 128 6.35 22.50 6.11
N ILE A 129 7.56 22.69 6.62
CA ILE A 129 8.81 22.38 5.89
C ILE A 129 9.33 21.02 6.35
N TYR A 130 9.58 20.12 5.41
CA TYR A 130 10.26 18.85 5.65
C TYR A 130 11.76 18.97 5.37
N GLY A 131 12.59 18.32 6.18
CA GLY A 131 14.03 18.23 5.97
C GLY A 131 14.60 16.91 6.48
N THR A 132 15.86 16.64 6.15
CA THR A 132 16.63 15.48 6.61
C THR A 132 18.02 15.91 7.05
N CYS A 133 18.59 15.18 8.01
CA CYS A 133 19.94 15.41 8.55
C CYS A 133 20.62 14.05 8.74
N TRP A 134 21.90 13.95 8.39
CA TRP A 134 22.68 12.72 8.44
C TRP A 134 24.03 12.95 9.13
N HIS A 135 24.73 11.87 9.50
CA HIS A 135 26.05 12.00 10.12
C HIS A 135 27.12 12.35 9.09
N THR A 136 27.00 11.82 7.88
CA THR A 136 27.98 11.99 6.80
C THR A 136 27.36 12.55 5.51
N LYS A 137 28.20 13.02 4.58
CA LYS A 137 27.70 13.56 3.29
C LYS A 137 27.30 12.42 2.36
N GLU A 138 27.98 11.28 2.50
CA GLU A 138 27.79 10.04 1.79
C GLU A 138 26.40 9.48 2.11
N GLU A 139 26.02 9.37 3.39
CA GLU A 139 24.68 8.96 3.81
C GLU A 139 23.57 9.86 3.24
N LEU A 140 23.77 11.19 3.30
CA LEU A 140 22.82 12.14 2.72
C LEU A 140 22.72 11.95 1.20
N HIS A 141 23.85 11.76 0.52
CA HIS A 141 23.88 11.55 -0.92
C HIS A 141 23.13 10.28 -1.31
N ASP A 142 23.41 9.16 -0.64
CA ASP A 142 22.77 7.87 -0.86
C ASP A 142 21.25 7.96 -0.63
N TYR A 143 20.84 8.63 0.45
CA TYR A 143 19.42 8.86 0.72
C TYR A 143 18.74 9.71 -0.38
N LEU A 144 19.39 10.78 -0.83
CA LEU A 144 18.85 11.62 -1.91
C LEU A 144 18.79 10.86 -3.24
N GLN A 145 19.77 10.01 -3.54
CA GLN A 145 19.75 9.14 -4.71
C GLN A 145 18.59 8.15 -4.64
N GLN A 146 18.38 7.50 -3.48
CA GLN A 146 17.24 6.60 -3.26
C GLN A 146 15.89 7.31 -3.48
N ILE A 147 15.76 8.57 -3.06
CA ILE A 147 14.55 9.37 -3.30
C ILE A 147 14.35 9.69 -4.78
N GLU A 148 15.41 9.98 -5.53
CA GLU A 148 15.28 10.24 -6.97
C GLU A 148 14.95 8.97 -7.74
N GLU A 149 15.51 7.83 -7.35
CA GLU A 149 15.12 6.52 -7.86
C GLU A 149 13.66 6.19 -7.52
N ALA A 150 13.22 6.51 -6.29
CA ALA A 150 11.82 6.41 -5.86
C ALA A 150 10.87 7.15 -6.78
N LYS A 151 11.18 8.42 -7.08
CA LYS A 151 10.36 9.27 -7.93
C LYS A 151 10.24 8.74 -9.37
N LYS A 152 11.24 7.99 -9.86
CA LYS A 152 11.20 7.34 -11.18
C LYS A 152 10.33 6.08 -11.19
N ARG A 153 10.20 5.40 -10.05
CA ARG A 153 9.41 4.18 -9.90
C ARG A 153 7.95 4.44 -9.53
N ASP A 154 7.65 5.63 -9.00
CA ASP A 154 6.31 6.06 -8.58
C ASP A 154 5.22 5.67 -9.60
N HIS A 155 4.32 4.78 -9.17
CA HIS A 155 3.28 4.22 -10.03
C HIS A 155 2.39 5.30 -10.65
N ARG A 156 2.21 6.46 -9.98
CA ARG A 156 1.37 7.56 -10.47
C ARG A 156 1.94 8.23 -11.71
N LYS A 157 3.28 8.24 -11.85
CA LYS A 157 3.96 8.73 -13.04
C LYS A 157 4.09 7.61 -14.05
N LEU A 158 4.62 6.47 -13.62
CA LEU A 158 5.00 5.40 -14.51
C LEU A 158 3.79 4.68 -15.09
N GLY A 159 2.75 4.41 -14.29
CA GLY A 159 1.52 3.79 -14.75
C GLY A 159 0.77 4.63 -15.77
N VAL A 160 0.81 5.97 -15.65
CA VAL A 160 0.25 6.89 -16.66
C VAL A 160 1.11 6.89 -17.93
N GLN A 161 2.44 6.96 -17.80
CA GLN A 161 3.36 6.90 -18.95
C GLN A 161 3.23 5.60 -19.76
N LEU A 162 2.99 4.47 -19.08
CA LEU A 162 2.78 3.15 -19.70
C LEU A 162 1.34 2.94 -20.18
N GLY A 163 0.44 3.93 -20.00
CA GLY A 163 -0.96 3.82 -20.40
C GLY A 163 -1.75 2.74 -19.65
N LEU A 164 -1.42 2.48 -18.38
CA LEU A 164 -2.08 1.47 -17.56
C LEU A 164 -3.38 2.01 -16.94
N PHE A 165 -3.36 3.23 -16.40
CA PHE A 165 -4.51 3.82 -15.74
C PHE A 165 -4.47 5.34 -15.77
N GLN A 166 -5.59 5.96 -15.43
CA GLN A 166 -5.70 7.39 -15.18
C GLN A 166 -6.66 7.68 -14.01
N PHE A 167 -6.60 8.90 -13.49
CA PHE A 167 -7.54 9.43 -12.51
C PHE A 167 -8.26 10.65 -13.10
N HIS A 168 -9.50 10.87 -12.67
CA HIS A 168 -10.27 12.04 -13.05
C HIS A 168 -10.98 12.62 -11.83
N ASP A 169 -11.01 13.94 -11.70
CA ASP A 169 -11.61 14.65 -10.56
C ASP A 169 -13.12 14.44 -10.39
N ILE A 170 -13.79 13.84 -11.38
CA ILE A 170 -15.23 13.51 -11.31
C ILE A 170 -15.49 12.31 -10.40
N SER A 171 -14.48 11.44 -10.23
CA SER A 171 -14.50 10.32 -9.28
C SER A 171 -13.17 10.28 -8.52
N PRO A 172 -12.95 11.22 -7.57
CA PRO A 172 -11.71 11.30 -6.81
C PRO A 172 -11.45 9.99 -6.07
N GLY A 173 -10.23 9.48 -6.15
CA GLY A 173 -9.85 8.23 -5.50
C GLY A 173 -10.39 6.96 -6.19
N SER A 174 -10.89 7.06 -7.42
CA SER A 174 -11.29 5.91 -8.24
C SER A 174 -10.41 5.81 -9.47
N VAL A 175 -9.86 4.62 -9.71
CA VAL A 175 -8.95 4.36 -10.83
C VAL A 175 -9.74 4.10 -12.11
N PHE A 176 -9.39 4.79 -13.20
CA PHE A 176 -9.80 4.43 -14.55
C PHE A 176 -8.74 3.53 -15.16
N PHE A 177 -8.98 2.22 -15.18
CA PHE A 177 -8.10 1.29 -15.88
C PHE A 177 -8.24 1.47 -17.38
N LEU A 178 -7.11 1.70 -18.05
CA LEU A 178 -7.02 1.76 -19.51
C LEU A 178 -6.84 0.33 -20.07
N PRO A 179 -6.90 0.10 -21.39
CA PRO A 179 -6.82 -1.25 -21.96
C PRO A 179 -5.61 -2.06 -21.45
N LYS A 180 -4.42 -1.46 -21.42
CA LYS A 180 -3.20 -2.12 -20.93
C LYS A 180 -3.27 -2.47 -19.44
N GLY A 181 -3.75 -1.56 -18.59
CA GLY A 181 -3.91 -1.85 -17.16
C GLY A 181 -5.02 -2.86 -16.87
N THR A 182 -6.07 -2.88 -17.69
CA THR A 182 -7.16 -3.86 -17.58
C THR A 182 -6.67 -5.28 -17.87
N ILE A 183 -5.75 -5.45 -18.83
CA ILE A 183 -5.07 -6.73 -19.06
C ILE A 183 -4.33 -7.19 -17.80
N VAL A 184 -3.49 -6.33 -17.23
CA VAL A 184 -2.73 -6.67 -16.00
C VAL A 184 -3.67 -7.06 -14.86
N PHE A 185 -4.75 -6.30 -14.66
CA PHE A 185 -5.77 -6.59 -13.66
C PHE A 185 -6.41 -7.96 -13.89
N ASN A 186 -6.83 -8.26 -15.12
CA ASN A 186 -7.49 -9.51 -15.46
C ASN A 186 -6.54 -10.72 -15.36
N GLU A 187 -5.27 -10.56 -15.70
CA GLU A 187 -4.27 -11.63 -15.55
C GLU A 187 -4.04 -11.95 -14.07
N LEU A 188 -3.97 -10.96 -13.18
CA LEU A 188 -3.89 -11.18 -11.73
C LEU A 188 -5.12 -11.93 -11.20
N VAL A 189 -6.32 -11.52 -11.61
CA VAL A 189 -7.57 -12.20 -11.22
C VAL A 189 -7.62 -13.63 -11.76
N SER A 190 -7.29 -13.82 -13.04
CA SER A 190 -7.26 -15.13 -13.69
C SER A 190 -6.27 -16.08 -13.00
N PHE A 191 -5.08 -15.57 -12.67
CA PHE A 191 -4.07 -16.30 -11.92
C PHE A 191 -4.61 -16.74 -10.54
N LEU A 192 -5.17 -15.81 -9.76
CA LEU A 192 -5.73 -16.17 -8.45
C LEU A 192 -6.91 -17.15 -8.56
N ARG A 193 -7.79 -17.02 -9.55
CA ARG A 193 -8.90 -17.98 -9.77
C ARG A 193 -8.40 -19.40 -10.02
N LYS A 194 -7.28 -19.55 -10.74
CA LYS A 194 -6.62 -20.86 -10.91
C LYS A 194 -6.11 -21.39 -9.58
N GLU A 195 -5.46 -20.54 -8.78
CA GLU A 195 -4.95 -20.93 -7.46
C GLU A 195 -6.07 -21.23 -6.44
N TYR A 196 -7.19 -20.53 -6.53
CA TYR A 196 -8.42 -20.75 -5.77
C TYR A 196 -9.03 -22.11 -6.09
N THR A 197 -9.11 -22.47 -7.37
CA THR A 197 -9.62 -23.77 -7.82
C THR A 197 -8.76 -24.90 -7.24
N LYS A 198 -7.43 -24.79 -7.30
CA LYS A 198 -6.49 -25.78 -6.73
C LYS A 198 -6.65 -25.94 -5.21
N ARG A 199 -7.01 -24.85 -4.51
CA ARG A 199 -7.14 -24.80 -3.04
C ARG A 199 -8.60 -24.94 -2.57
N GLY A 200 -9.53 -25.29 -3.45
CA GLY A 200 -10.92 -25.55 -3.09
C GLY A 200 -11.75 -24.33 -2.68
N TYR A 201 -11.34 -23.12 -3.07
CA TYR A 201 -12.15 -21.92 -2.89
C TYR A 201 -13.35 -21.92 -3.85
N LYS A 202 -14.49 -21.40 -3.38
CA LYS A 202 -15.72 -21.23 -4.13
C LYS A 202 -15.94 -19.74 -4.36
N GLU A 203 -15.76 -19.29 -5.59
CA GLU A 203 -16.01 -17.90 -5.95
C GLU A 203 -17.52 -17.62 -5.97
N VAL A 204 -17.92 -16.49 -5.38
CA VAL A 204 -19.30 -15.98 -5.36
C VAL A 204 -19.34 -14.55 -5.90
N ILE A 205 -20.53 -14.10 -6.28
CA ILE A 205 -20.79 -12.70 -6.65
C ILE A 205 -21.89 -12.20 -5.73
N THR A 206 -21.60 -11.14 -4.99
CA THR A 206 -22.54 -10.58 -4.00
C THR A 206 -22.97 -9.15 -4.36
N PRO A 207 -24.20 -8.72 -3.97
CA PRO A 207 -24.67 -7.35 -4.15
C PRO A 207 -23.71 -6.27 -3.66
N LEU A 208 -23.88 -5.05 -4.17
CA LEU A 208 -23.09 -3.88 -3.79
C LEU A 208 -23.78 -2.97 -2.77
N VAL A 209 -25.11 -2.86 -2.86
CA VAL A 209 -25.93 -2.02 -1.98
C VAL A 209 -26.66 -2.93 -0.99
N TYR A 210 -26.57 -2.60 0.29
CA TYR A 210 -27.30 -3.31 1.34
C TYR A 210 -28.02 -2.35 2.26
N ASP A 211 -29.16 -2.82 2.76
CA ASP A 211 -29.90 -2.20 3.85
C ASP A 211 -29.01 -2.02 5.09
N LYS A 212 -29.18 -0.90 5.77
CA LYS A 212 -28.51 -0.57 7.02
C LYS A 212 -28.55 -1.71 8.06
N SER A 213 -29.63 -2.46 8.11
CA SER A 213 -29.82 -3.54 9.09
C SER A 213 -28.71 -4.59 9.05
N LEU A 214 -28.11 -4.84 7.87
CA LEU A 214 -26.98 -5.77 7.73
C LEU A 214 -25.73 -5.27 8.47
N TRP A 215 -25.49 -3.96 8.42
CA TRP A 215 -24.34 -3.32 9.04
C TRP A 215 -24.49 -3.23 10.55
N GLU A 216 -25.71 -3.00 11.05
CA GLU A 216 -26.03 -3.05 12.48
C GLU A 216 -25.89 -4.48 13.02
N GLN A 217 -26.43 -5.47 12.29
CA GLN A 217 -26.28 -6.88 12.67
C GLN A 217 -24.81 -7.29 12.76
N SER A 218 -23.98 -6.85 11.81
CA SER A 218 -22.55 -7.16 11.81
C SER A 218 -21.71 -6.31 12.78
N GLY A 219 -22.25 -5.22 13.33
CA GLY A 219 -21.53 -4.25 14.18
C GLY A 219 -20.73 -3.19 13.40
N HIS A 220 -20.79 -3.20 12.06
CA HIS A 220 -20.04 -2.26 11.23
C HIS A 220 -20.66 -0.86 11.21
N TRP A 221 -21.96 -0.74 11.50
CA TRP A 221 -22.61 0.56 11.54
C TRP A 221 -22.07 1.42 12.69
N GLU A 222 -21.83 0.82 13.86
CA GLU A 222 -21.32 1.51 15.04
C GLU A 222 -19.83 1.87 14.91
N HIS A 223 -19.06 1.00 14.26
CA HIS A 223 -17.60 1.11 14.21
C HIS A 223 -17.03 1.68 12.90
N TYR A 224 -17.79 1.66 11.80
CA TYR A 224 -17.26 1.95 10.46
C TYR A 224 -18.12 2.91 9.61
N LYS A 225 -19.29 3.35 10.09
CA LYS A 225 -20.23 4.21 9.35
C LYS A 225 -19.61 5.48 8.75
N GLU A 226 -18.67 6.11 9.46
CA GLU A 226 -18.01 7.34 8.98
C GLU A 226 -17.24 7.12 7.67
N ASN A 227 -16.76 5.89 7.44
CA ASN A 227 -16.01 5.49 6.26
C ASN A 227 -16.89 4.80 5.19
N MET A 228 -18.22 4.83 5.32
CA MET A 228 -19.15 4.20 4.38
C MET A 228 -19.83 5.24 3.49
N PHE A 229 -20.02 4.89 2.21
CA PHE A 229 -20.89 5.66 1.33
C PHE A 229 -22.35 5.28 1.60
N GLN A 230 -23.04 6.15 2.31
CA GLN A 230 -24.47 6.01 2.60
C GLN A 230 -25.28 6.42 1.37
N VAL A 231 -26.32 5.66 1.07
CA VAL A 231 -27.24 5.89 -0.03
C VAL A 231 -28.68 5.69 0.46
N GLN A 232 -29.63 6.31 -0.22
CA GLN A 232 -31.05 6.08 0.02
C GLN A 232 -31.53 4.96 -0.91
N MET A 233 -32.19 3.94 -0.37
CA MET A 233 -32.82 2.85 -1.13
C MET A 233 -34.30 2.83 -0.77
N ASP A 234 -35.13 3.40 -1.65
CA ASP A 234 -36.55 3.70 -1.38
C ASP A 234 -36.69 4.50 -0.07
N ASP A 235 -37.47 4.00 0.89
CA ASP A 235 -37.66 4.61 2.21
C ASP A 235 -36.63 4.14 3.25
N ARG A 236 -35.57 3.42 2.84
CA ARG A 236 -34.58 2.83 3.74
C ARG A 236 -33.20 3.46 3.61
N GLU A 237 -32.54 3.60 4.76
CA GLU A 237 -31.10 3.88 4.79
C GLU A 237 -30.34 2.65 4.31
N ALA A 238 -29.42 2.84 3.37
CA ALA A 238 -28.58 1.80 2.82
C ALA A 238 -27.14 2.31 2.69
N SER A 239 -26.23 1.42 2.31
CA SER A 239 -24.89 1.82 1.94
C SER A 239 -24.33 0.94 0.84
N LEU A 240 -23.36 1.48 0.10
CA LEU A 240 -22.41 0.63 -0.62
C LEU A 240 -21.61 -0.17 0.41
N LYS A 241 -21.33 -1.44 0.10
CA LYS A 241 -20.54 -2.29 0.99
C LYS A 241 -19.09 -1.81 1.11
N PRO A 242 -18.55 -1.64 2.33
CA PRO A 242 -17.13 -1.34 2.56
C PRO A 242 -16.25 -2.60 2.65
N MET A 243 -16.88 -3.78 2.72
CA MET A 243 -16.27 -5.11 2.83
C MET A 243 -17.29 -6.22 2.49
N ASN A 244 -16.82 -7.43 2.19
CA ASN A 244 -17.69 -8.53 1.78
C ASN A 244 -18.18 -9.41 2.94
N CYS A 245 -17.53 -9.36 4.12
CA CYS A 245 -17.75 -10.30 5.20
C CYS A 245 -19.23 -10.53 5.53
N PRO A 246 -20.05 -9.48 5.78
CA PRO A 246 -21.47 -9.67 6.10
C PRO A 246 -22.27 -10.38 4.98
N SER A 247 -21.92 -10.14 3.72
CA SER A 247 -22.54 -10.81 2.57
C SER A 247 -22.24 -12.31 2.55
N HIS A 248 -21.01 -12.70 2.92
CA HIS A 248 -20.60 -14.10 2.95
C HIS A 248 -21.21 -14.85 4.13
N MET A 249 -21.43 -14.17 5.27
CA MET A 249 -22.18 -14.73 6.39
C MET A 249 -23.63 -15.06 6.00
N LEU A 250 -24.27 -14.19 5.20
CA LEU A 250 -25.61 -14.46 4.66
C LEU A 250 -25.58 -15.69 3.75
N ILE A 251 -24.62 -15.81 2.84
CA ILE A 251 -24.48 -16.98 1.95
C ILE A 251 -24.30 -18.27 2.76
N TYR A 252 -23.44 -18.24 3.78
CA TYR A 252 -23.26 -19.41 4.65
C TYR A 252 -24.61 -19.85 5.25
N LYS A 253 -25.38 -18.89 5.78
CA LYS A 253 -26.65 -19.11 6.47
C LYS A 253 -27.80 -19.59 5.57
N MET A 254 -27.69 -19.44 4.25
CA MET A 254 -28.76 -19.83 3.31
C MET A 254 -28.97 -21.35 3.23
N ASP A 255 -27.95 -22.15 3.56
CA ASP A 255 -28.06 -23.61 3.57
C ASP A 255 -27.72 -24.18 4.95
N LEU A 256 -28.31 -25.35 5.26
CA LEU A 256 -27.87 -26.17 6.38
C LEU A 256 -26.48 -26.76 6.09
N ARG A 257 -25.62 -26.81 7.11
CA ARG A 257 -24.24 -27.27 7.00
C ARG A 257 -23.97 -28.40 7.98
N SER A 258 -23.22 -29.41 7.54
CA SER A 258 -22.64 -30.45 8.38
C SER A 258 -21.14 -30.20 8.61
N TYR A 259 -20.56 -30.79 9.64
CA TYR A 259 -19.11 -30.80 9.87
C TYR A 259 -18.32 -31.33 8.65
N ARG A 260 -18.96 -32.13 7.79
CA ARG A 260 -18.38 -32.66 6.54
C ARG A 260 -18.25 -31.62 5.42
N ASP A 261 -19.02 -30.54 5.50
CA ASP A 261 -18.96 -29.43 4.55
C ASP A 261 -17.84 -28.44 4.89
N LEU A 262 -17.23 -28.58 6.08
CA LEU A 262 -16.13 -27.73 6.55
C LEU A 262 -14.76 -28.40 6.30
N PRO A 263 -13.74 -27.64 5.87
CA PRO A 263 -13.72 -26.19 5.72
C PRO A 263 -14.42 -25.70 4.45
N LEU A 264 -15.32 -24.71 4.58
CA LEU A 264 -15.95 -24.03 3.44
C LEU A 264 -15.22 -22.72 3.18
N ARG A 265 -14.73 -22.52 1.95
CA ARG A 265 -13.94 -21.34 1.57
C ARG A 265 -14.69 -20.52 0.53
N ILE A 266 -15.25 -19.38 0.92
CA ILE A 266 -15.95 -18.46 0.01
C ILE A 266 -14.99 -17.37 -0.42
N ALA A 267 -14.83 -17.13 -1.73
CA ALA A 267 -14.00 -16.05 -2.28
C ALA A 267 -14.82 -15.09 -3.13
N ASP A 268 -14.45 -13.81 -3.17
CA ASP A 268 -15.20 -12.77 -3.86
C ASP A 268 -14.27 -11.65 -4.34
N PHE A 269 -14.33 -11.34 -5.63
CA PHE A 269 -13.65 -10.20 -6.26
C PHE A 269 -14.57 -8.99 -6.42
N ALA A 270 -15.53 -8.83 -5.50
CA ALA A 270 -16.46 -7.72 -5.58
C ALA A 270 -15.78 -6.36 -5.41
N MET A 271 -16.42 -5.38 -6.05
CA MET A 271 -16.05 -3.98 -5.94
C MET A 271 -16.53 -3.43 -4.60
N LEU A 272 -15.61 -2.84 -3.85
CA LEU A 272 -15.85 -2.28 -2.52
C LEU A 272 -15.66 -0.77 -2.55
N HIS A 273 -16.39 -0.09 -1.66
CA HIS A 273 -16.32 1.37 -1.55
C HIS A 273 -16.11 1.81 -0.10
N ARG A 274 -15.08 2.63 0.13
CA ARG A 274 -14.80 3.28 1.42
C ARG A 274 -14.69 4.78 1.21
N ASN A 275 -15.40 5.57 2.00
CA ASN A 275 -15.41 7.03 1.93
C ASN A 275 -14.17 7.63 2.60
N GLU A 276 -13.00 7.31 2.04
CA GLU A 276 -11.72 7.83 2.49
C GLU A 276 -11.68 9.37 2.37
N VAL A 277 -11.10 10.03 3.37
CA VAL A 277 -10.87 11.48 3.35
C VAL A 277 -9.96 11.85 2.18
N ARG A 278 -10.26 12.95 1.48
CA ARG A 278 -9.59 13.31 0.22
C ARG A 278 -8.07 13.44 0.38
N GLY A 279 -7.60 13.98 1.51
CA GLY A 279 -6.18 14.15 1.81
C GLY A 279 -5.41 12.83 2.04
N ALA A 280 -6.11 11.71 2.27
CA ALA A 280 -5.49 10.41 2.46
C ALA A 280 -5.33 9.61 1.15
N LEU A 281 -5.90 10.08 0.04
CA LEU A 281 -5.83 9.37 -1.24
C LEU A 281 -4.40 9.35 -1.80
N GLY A 282 -3.97 8.19 -2.31
CA GLY A 282 -2.56 7.88 -2.55
C GLY A 282 -2.24 7.38 -3.97
N GLY A 283 -2.97 7.80 -5.00
CA GLY A 283 -2.94 7.10 -6.28
C GLY A 283 -3.69 5.77 -6.14
N MET A 284 -3.10 4.65 -6.57
CA MET A 284 -3.74 3.33 -6.45
C MET A 284 -3.50 2.64 -5.10
N THR A 285 -2.57 3.13 -4.27
CA THR A 285 -2.27 2.53 -2.96
C THR A 285 -3.35 2.79 -1.90
N ARG A 286 -4.10 3.89 -2.06
CA ARG A 286 -5.26 4.25 -1.22
C ARG A 286 -6.33 4.94 -2.06
N VAL A 287 -7.43 4.22 -2.27
CA VAL A 287 -8.53 4.53 -3.19
C VAL A 287 -9.87 4.40 -2.47
N ARG A 288 -10.90 5.07 -2.98
CA ARG A 288 -12.27 4.96 -2.48
C ARG A 288 -12.98 3.74 -3.04
N LYS A 289 -12.74 3.43 -4.32
CA LYS A 289 -13.21 2.23 -4.99
C LYS A 289 -12.06 1.25 -5.13
N PHE A 290 -12.27 0.00 -4.76
CA PHE A 290 -11.26 -1.05 -4.91
C PHE A 290 -11.89 -2.43 -5.16
N CYS A 291 -11.12 -3.34 -5.71
CA CYS A 291 -11.45 -4.77 -5.80
C CYS A 291 -10.44 -5.52 -4.95
N MET A 292 -10.92 -6.41 -4.07
CA MET A 292 -10.06 -7.19 -3.18
C MET A 292 -10.16 -8.67 -3.54
N ASP A 293 -9.09 -9.42 -3.36
CA ASP A 293 -9.10 -10.88 -3.47
C ASP A 293 -9.65 -11.54 -2.19
N ASP A 294 -10.77 -11.00 -1.72
CA ASP A 294 -11.33 -11.23 -0.40
C ASP A 294 -11.89 -12.66 -0.28
N ALA A 295 -11.71 -13.29 0.88
CA ALA A 295 -12.28 -14.59 1.16
C ALA A 295 -12.56 -14.80 2.64
N HIS A 296 -13.61 -15.58 2.89
CA HIS A 296 -14.10 -15.94 4.22
C HIS A 296 -14.17 -17.47 4.30
N LEU A 297 -13.36 -18.03 5.19
CA LEU A 297 -13.28 -19.46 5.40
C LEU A 297 -13.99 -19.81 6.68
N PHE A 298 -14.99 -20.68 6.58
CA PHE A 298 -15.78 -21.17 7.69
C PHE A 298 -15.22 -22.52 8.09
N VAL A 299 -14.76 -22.63 9.33
CA VAL A 299 -14.04 -23.81 9.83
C VAL A 299 -14.60 -24.25 11.17
N ALA A 300 -14.50 -25.54 11.45
CA ALA A 300 -14.67 -26.03 12.81
C ALA A 300 -13.47 -25.61 13.68
N GLU A 301 -13.66 -25.47 14.99
CA GLU A 301 -12.61 -24.99 15.90
C GLU A 301 -11.35 -25.87 15.86
N ASN A 302 -11.51 -27.19 15.67
CA ASN A 302 -10.41 -28.14 15.53
C ASN A 302 -9.67 -28.06 14.17
N GLN A 303 -10.24 -27.38 13.16
CA GLN A 303 -9.63 -27.17 11.84
C GLN A 303 -8.90 -25.82 11.75
N LEU A 304 -9.09 -24.92 12.72
CA LEU A 304 -8.62 -23.53 12.67
C LEU A 304 -7.12 -23.40 12.42
N GLU A 305 -6.30 -24.13 13.18
CA GLU A 305 -4.83 -24.05 13.07
C GLU A 305 -4.34 -24.46 11.68
N ASP A 306 -4.81 -25.59 11.17
CA ASP A 306 -4.39 -26.10 9.86
C ASP A 306 -4.85 -25.18 8.72
N GLU A 307 -6.01 -24.55 8.85
CA GLU A 307 -6.50 -23.61 7.83
C GLU A 307 -5.73 -22.27 7.84
N ILE A 308 -5.26 -21.82 9.02
CA ILE A 308 -4.35 -20.66 9.10
C ILE A 308 -3.02 -21.00 8.42
N ILE A 309 -2.47 -22.20 8.62
CA ILE A 309 -1.23 -22.65 7.96
C ILE A 309 -1.42 -22.68 6.44
N ASN A 310 -2.53 -23.24 5.94
CA ASN A 310 -2.85 -23.22 4.51
C ASN A 310 -2.89 -21.80 3.93
N CYS A 311 -3.40 -20.83 4.70
CA CYS A 311 -3.38 -19.41 4.29
C CYS A 311 -1.94 -18.85 4.25
N ILE A 312 -1.12 -19.12 5.28
CA ILE A 312 0.28 -18.70 5.34
C ILE A 312 1.08 -19.25 4.17
N ASP A 313 0.93 -20.55 3.86
CA ASP A 313 1.59 -21.21 2.74
C ASP A 313 1.17 -20.60 1.39
N PHE A 314 -0.10 -20.22 1.26
CA PHE A 314 -0.58 -19.55 0.06
C PHE A 314 0.03 -18.14 -0.08
N VAL A 315 0.13 -17.37 0.99
CA VAL A 315 0.82 -16.07 0.97
C VAL A 315 2.29 -16.26 0.57
N LYS A 316 2.98 -17.26 1.16
CA LYS A 316 4.38 -17.56 0.85
C LYS A 316 4.59 -17.92 -0.62
N TYR A 317 3.74 -18.77 -1.19
CA TYR A 317 3.77 -19.11 -2.62
C TYR A 317 3.67 -17.86 -3.49
N ILE A 318 2.69 -17.00 -3.22
CA ILE A 318 2.48 -15.79 -4.02
C ILE A 318 3.63 -14.80 -3.84
N TYR A 319 4.05 -14.53 -2.61
CA TYR A 319 5.03 -13.47 -2.34
C TYR A 319 6.44 -13.90 -2.70
N LYS A 320 6.89 -15.10 -2.31
CA LYS A 320 8.25 -15.55 -2.59
C LYS A 320 8.39 -16.25 -3.94
N GLU A 321 7.57 -17.25 -4.23
CA GLU A 321 7.80 -18.10 -5.40
C GLU A 321 7.38 -17.45 -6.72
N VAL A 322 6.32 -16.62 -6.69
CA VAL A 322 5.76 -16.00 -7.89
C VAL A 322 6.32 -14.61 -8.15
N PHE A 323 6.39 -13.76 -7.11
CA PHE A 323 6.78 -12.35 -7.24
C PHE A 323 8.13 -11.98 -6.64
N ASP A 324 8.75 -12.87 -5.84
CA ASP A 324 10.03 -12.65 -5.16
C ASP A 324 10.08 -11.36 -4.28
N PHE A 325 9.01 -11.13 -3.52
CA PHE A 325 8.90 -10.01 -2.59
C PHE A 325 9.51 -10.31 -1.22
N ASP A 326 10.30 -9.39 -0.68
CA ASP A 326 10.59 -9.37 0.76
C ASP A 326 9.39 -8.89 1.56
N TYR A 327 9.09 -9.59 2.65
CA TYR A 327 8.01 -9.22 3.55
C TYR A 327 8.32 -9.58 4.99
N ASP A 328 7.75 -8.79 5.90
CA ASP A 328 7.71 -9.08 7.32
C ASP A 328 6.33 -9.58 7.73
N VAL A 329 6.29 -10.38 8.79
CA VAL A 329 5.05 -10.91 9.36
C VAL A 329 4.83 -10.30 10.73
N VAL A 330 3.61 -9.79 10.95
CA VAL A 330 3.23 -9.08 12.17
C VAL A 330 1.95 -9.68 12.75
N LEU A 331 1.99 -10.05 14.03
CA LEU A 331 0.82 -10.50 14.79
C LEU A 331 0.21 -9.31 15.54
N SER A 332 -0.95 -8.86 15.09
CA SER A 332 -1.67 -7.71 15.65
C SER A 332 -2.72 -8.18 16.67
N THR A 333 -2.58 -7.73 17.93
CA THR A 333 -3.37 -8.21 19.08
C THR A 333 -4.50 -7.25 19.48
N LYS A 334 -5.30 -7.63 20.48
CA LYS A 334 -6.53 -6.95 20.93
C LYS A 334 -6.41 -5.42 21.05
N PRO A 335 -7.22 -4.63 20.30
CA PRO A 335 -7.31 -3.17 20.45
C PRO A 335 -8.16 -2.74 21.66
N GLU A 336 -8.04 -1.47 22.06
CA GLU A 336 -8.87 -0.87 23.11
C GLU A 336 -10.37 -0.97 22.80
N LYS A 337 -10.76 -0.65 21.55
CA LYS A 337 -12.12 -0.81 21.04
C LYS A 337 -12.27 -2.19 20.39
N SER A 338 -12.72 -3.16 21.16
CA SER A 338 -12.92 -4.54 20.71
C SER A 338 -14.28 -5.11 21.12
N MET A 339 -14.77 -6.08 20.36
CA MET A 339 -15.93 -6.90 20.64
C MET A 339 -15.50 -8.28 21.17
N GLY A 340 -16.37 -8.93 21.94
CA GLY A 340 -16.12 -10.26 22.48
C GLY A 340 -15.44 -10.28 23.84
N THR A 341 -15.36 -11.48 24.41
CA THR A 341 -14.78 -11.72 25.74
C THR A 341 -13.25 -11.82 25.69
N GLU A 342 -12.58 -11.60 26.83
CA GLU A 342 -11.12 -11.80 26.92
C GLU A 342 -10.69 -13.23 26.59
N GLY A 343 -11.49 -14.22 26.96
CA GLY A 343 -11.21 -15.63 26.66
C GLY A 343 -11.20 -15.92 25.15
N GLN A 344 -12.17 -15.37 24.41
CA GLN A 344 -12.23 -15.51 22.95
C GLN A 344 -11.01 -14.87 22.27
N TRP A 345 -10.62 -13.67 22.71
CA TRP A 345 -9.41 -12.99 22.21
C TRP A 345 -8.15 -13.80 22.47
N LYS A 346 -7.99 -14.30 23.70
CA LYS A 346 -6.84 -15.13 24.06
C LYS A 346 -6.78 -16.40 23.23
N ASN A 347 -7.91 -17.05 22.97
CA ASN A 347 -7.96 -18.24 22.13
C ASN A 347 -7.57 -17.91 20.68
N ALA A 348 -8.08 -16.82 20.13
CA ALA A 348 -7.77 -16.35 18.77
C ALA A 348 -6.27 -16.02 18.61
N GLU A 349 -5.70 -15.26 19.54
CA GLU A 349 -4.28 -14.87 19.53
C GLU A 349 -3.38 -16.10 19.65
N ASN A 350 -3.70 -17.02 20.56
CA ASN A 350 -2.97 -18.28 20.71
C ASN A 350 -3.03 -19.15 19.45
N ALA A 351 -4.17 -19.20 18.76
CA ALA A 351 -4.32 -19.98 17.53
C ALA A 351 -3.42 -19.43 16.42
N LEU A 352 -3.40 -18.10 16.23
CA LEU A 352 -2.52 -17.44 15.26
C LEU A 352 -1.04 -17.64 15.63
N GLU A 353 -0.66 -17.46 16.90
CA GLU A 353 0.71 -17.62 17.36
C GLU A 353 1.22 -19.07 17.17
N LYS A 354 0.40 -20.07 17.50
CA LYS A 354 0.74 -21.48 17.28
C LYS A 354 0.91 -21.81 15.81
N ALA A 355 -0.01 -21.33 14.95
CA ALA A 355 0.08 -21.55 13.52
C ALA A 355 1.37 -20.95 12.93
N LEU A 356 1.73 -19.72 13.32
CA LEU A 356 2.99 -19.08 12.91
C LEU A 356 4.23 -19.88 13.33
N LYS A 357 4.27 -20.34 14.59
CA LYS A 357 5.37 -21.17 15.11
C LYS A 357 5.49 -22.51 14.38
N LYS A 358 4.35 -23.18 14.11
CA LYS A 358 4.32 -24.47 13.40
C LYS A 358 4.71 -24.33 11.93
N ALA A 359 4.36 -23.20 11.30
CA ALA A 359 4.80 -22.86 9.94
C ALA A 359 6.28 -22.43 9.85
N GLY A 360 6.97 -22.26 10.99
CA GLY A 360 8.36 -21.83 11.02
C GLY A 360 8.57 -20.40 10.53
N VAL A 361 7.56 -19.53 10.71
CA VAL A 361 7.59 -18.13 10.26
C VAL A 361 8.02 -17.23 11.41
N GLU A 362 9.05 -16.42 11.20
CA GLU A 362 9.44 -15.37 12.14
C GLU A 362 8.43 -14.21 12.07
N PHE A 363 8.01 -13.71 13.23
CA PHE A 363 7.04 -12.62 13.32
C PHE A 363 7.34 -11.68 14.48
N THR A 364 6.82 -10.46 14.37
CA THR A 364 6.81 -9.47 15.46
C THR A 364 5.40 -9.28 15.98
N VAL A 365 5.26 -8.87 17.25
CA VAL A 365 3.94 -8.58 17.84
C VAL A 365 3.69 -7.08 17.75
N ASN A 366 2.49 -6.69 17.29
CA ASN A 366 2.03 -5.31 17.25
C ASN A 366 0.83 -5.12 18.20
N PRO A 367 1.08 -4.70 19.45
CA PRO A 367 0.03 -4.61 20.45
C PRO A 367 -1.06 -3.60 20.08
N GLY A 368 -2.32 -4.01 20.14
CA GLY A 368 -3.47 -3.10 19.99
C GLY A 368 -3.88 -2.76 18.56
N ASP A 369 -3.30 -3.41 17.55
CA ASP A 369 -3.57 -3.13 16.12
C ASP A 369 -4.49 -4.18 15.45
N GLY A 370 -5.05 -5.12 16.21
CA GLY A 370 -6.08 -6.06 15.73
C GLY A 370 -7.35 -5.32 15.30
N ALA A 371 -8.20 -5.94 14.46
CA ALA A 371 -9.50 -5.32 14.17
C ALA A 371 -10.46 -5.50 15.35
N PHE A 372 -11.55 -4.73 15.37
CA PHE A 372 -12.48 -4.75 16.49
C PHE A 372 -13.13 -6.12 16.76
N TYR A 373 -13.15 -7.05 15.79
CA TYR A 373 -13.73 -8.39 15.92
C TYR A 373 -12.72 -9.54 16.08
N GLY A 374 -11.41 -9.28 16.01
CA GLY A 374 -10.40 -10.34 16.24
C GLY A 374 -8.97 -9.98 15.82
N PRO A 375 -7.99 -10.79 16.26
CA PRO A 375 -6.58 -10.60 15.94
C PRO A 375 -6.27 -11.00 14.50
N LYS A 376 -5.14 -10.53 13.97
CA LYS A 376 -4.74 -10.76 12.57
C LYS A 376 -3.24 -10.94 12.42
N ILE A 377 -2.86 -11.74 11.44
CA ILE A 377 -1.52 -11.82 10.88
C ILE A 377 -1.48 -10.89 9.67
N ASP A 378 -0.64 -9.87 9.74
CA ASP A 378 -0.41 -8.92 8.65
C ASP A 378 0.92 -9.23 7.96
N PHE A 379 0.90 -9.30 6.63
CA PHE A 379 2.09 -9.46 5.82
C PHE A 379 2.42 -8.14 5.14
N ARG A 380 3.58 -7.60 5.48
CA ARG A 380 4.03 -6.27 5.03
C ARG A 380 5.11 -6.43 3.97
N ILE A 381 4.76 -6.17 2.72
CA ILE A 381 5.73 -6.17 1.62
C ILE A 381 6.63 -4.95 1.76
N LYS A 382 7.94 -5.17 1.66
CA LYS A 382 8.93 -4.10 1.51
C LYS A 382 9.09 -3.83 0.03
N ASP A 383 8.69 -2.63 -0.40
CA ASP A 383 8.92 -2.22 -1.78
C ASP A 383 10.41 -1.87 -2.03
N SER A 384 10.75 -1.56 -3.28
CA SER A 384 12.12 -1.18 -3.66
C SER A 384 12.65 0.08 -2.96
N LEU A 385 11.79 0.80 -2.23
CA LEU A 385 12.08 2.02 -1.50
C LEU A 385 12.05 1.80 0.01
N LYS A 386 12.04 0.52 0.44
CA LYS A 386 11.92 0.09 1.84
C LYS A 386 10.67 0.59 2.55
N ARG A 387 9.64 1.01 1.81
CA ARG A 387 8.34 1.32 2.41
C ARG A 387 7.59 0.03 2.63
N GLU A 388 6.95 -0.07 3.78
CA GLU A 388 6.12 -1.22 4.14
C GLU A 388 4.69 -1.03 3.66
N TRP A 389 4.20 -2.01 2.91
CA TRP A 389 2.82 -2.07 2.48
C TRP A 389 2.15 -3.32 3.04
N GLN A 390 1.20 -3.13 3.95
CA GLN A 390 0.30 -4.21 4.34
C GLN A 390 -0.56 -4.60 3.13
N CYS A 391 -0.39 -5.85 2.69
CA CYS A 391 -1.14 -6.42 1.57
C CYS A 391 -1.97 -7.61 2.05
N ALA A 392 -1.33 -8.75 2.32
CA ALA A 392 -2.02 -9.91 2.86
C ALA A 392 -2.40 -9.71 4.33
N THR A 393 -3.55 -10.27 4.69
CA THR A 393 -3.98 -10.39 6.08
C THR A 393 -4.66 -11.74 6.26
N VAL A 394 -4.46 -12.37 7.40
CA VAL A 394 -5.19 -13.57 7.84
C VAL A 394 -5.73 -13.27 9.23
N GLN A 395 -7.03 -13.13 9.34
CA GLN A 395 -7.71 -12.65 10.54
C GLN A 395 -8.72 -13.67 11.03
N VAL A 396 -8.72 -13.93 12.34
CA VAL A 396 -9.66 -14.88 12.96
C VAL A 396 -10.79 -14.12 13.64
N ASP A 397 -12.03 -14.50 13.33
CA ASP A 397 -13.26 -13.88 13.85
C ASP A 397 -14.17 -14.93 14.48
N PHE A 398 -14.44 -14.72 15.77
CA PHE A 398 -15.40 -15.49 16.58
C PHE A 398 -16.72 -14.74 16.80
N GLN A 399 -16.78 -13.44 16.48
CA GLN A 399 -17.90 -12.55 16.79
C GLN A 399 -18.95 -12.54 15.70
N MET A 400 -18.54 -12.39 14.43
CA MET A 400 -19.50 -12.28 13.34
C MET A 400 -20.34 -13.57 13.17
N PRO A 401 -19.77 -14.79 13.28
CA PRO A 401 -20.56 -16.02 13.28
C PRO A 401 -21.67 -16.04 14.36
N LEU A 402 -21.39 -15.54 15.56
CA LEU A 402 -22.37 -15.45 16.65
C LEU A 402 -23.47 -14.42 16.35
N ARG A 403 -23.09 -13.24 15.85
CA ARG A 403 -24.04 -12.17 15.48
C ARG A 403 -24.99 -12.58 14.35
N PHE A 404 -24.51 -13.41 13.43
CA PHE A 404 -25.31 -13.97 12.36
C PHE A 404 -26.01 -15.28 12.74
N GLN A 405 -25.76 -15.82 13.94
CA GLN A 405 -26.27 -17.11 14.40
C GLN A 405 -25.98 -18.20 13.37
N LEU A 406 -24.70 -18.31 12.98
CA LEU A 406 -24.23 -19.34 12.07
C LEU A 406 -24.06 -20.64 12.83
N GLU A 407 -24.50 -21.73 12.22
CA GLU A 407 -24.46 -23.06 12.83
C GLU A 407 -24.10 -24.13 11.79
N TYR A 408 -23.47 -25.21 12.26
CA TYR A 408 -23.32 -26.46 11.53
C TYR A 408 -23.58 -27.65 12.47
N GLU A 409 -24.03 -28.76 11.91
CA GLU A 409 -24.21 -30.02 12.63
C GLU A 409 -22.85 -30.72 12.84
N GLY A 410 -22.44 -30.85 14.09
CA GLY A 410 -21.23 -31.54 14.51
C GLY A 410 -21.30 -33.06 14.33
N ASN A 411 -20.15 -33.73 14.45
CA ASN A 411 -20.11 -35.20 14.46
C ASN A 411 -20.80 -35.84 15.68
N ASP A 412 -21.09 -35.03 16.70
CA ASP A 412 -21.83 -35.37 17.90
C ASP A 412 -23.35 -35.15 17.76
N GLY A 413 -23.82 -34.73 16.58
CA GLY A 413 -25.22 -34.44 16.30
C GLY A 413 -25.75 -33.16 16.94
N LYS A 414 -24.87 -32.30 17.48
CA LYS A 414 -25.25 -30.99 18.05
C LYS A 414 -24.96 -29.87 17.06
N MET A 415 -25.65 -28.75 17.23
CA MET A 415 -25.35 -27.53 16.49
C MET A 415 -24.16 -26.82 17.14
N HIS A 416 -23.17 -26.46 16.33
CA HIS A 416 -21.98 -25.72 16.73
C HIS A 416 -21.83 -24.47 15.87
N THR A 417 -21.22 -23.43 16.42
CA THR A 417 -20.90 -22.21 15.66
C THR A 417 -19.56 -22.37 14.93
N PRO A 418 -19.47 -22.08 13.63
CA PRO A 418 -18.19 -22.10 12.93
C PRO A 418 -17.33 -20.90 13.34
N VAL A 419 -16.01 -21.04 13.23
CA VAL A 419 -15.06 -19.93 13.30
C VAL A 419 -14.84 -19.41 11.88
N VAL A 420 -14.67 -18.09 11.71
CA VAL A 420 -14.38 -17.50 10.40
C VAL A 420 -12.96 -16.98 10.34
N ILE A 421 -12.27 -17.31 9.24
CA ILE A 421 -11.00 -16.70 8.85
C ILE A 421 -11.28 -15.74 7.70
N HIS A 422 -11.05 -14.46 7.92
CA HIS A 422 -11.03 -13.43 6.88
C HIS A 422 -9.64 -13.39 6.29
N ARG A 423 -9.52 -13.46 4.98
CA ARG A 423 -8.20 -13.36 4.34
C ARG A 423 -8.24 -12.62 3.02
N ALA A 424 -7.15 -11.91 2.77
CA ALA A 424 -6.76 -11.42 1.46
C ALA A 424 -5.29 -11.78 1.25
N ILE A 425 -4.90 -12.17 0.04
CA ILE A 425 -3.51 -12.56 -0.29
C ILE A 425 -2.82 -11.42 -1.03
N LEU A 426 -3.48 -10.81 -2.01
CA LEU A 426 -2.97 -9.61 -2.68
C LEU A 426 -3.40 -8.33 -1.95
N GLY A 427 -4.52 -8.39 -1.24
CA GLY A 427 -5.20 -7.20 -0.73
C GLY A 427 -6.05 -6.58 -1.85
N SER A 428 -6.13 -5.25 -1.92
CA SER A 428 -6.75 -4.63 -3.09
C SER A 428 -5.86 -4.78 -4.31
N LEU A 429 -6.46 -5.19 -5.44
CA LEU A 429 -5.76 -5.32 -6.71
C LEU A 429 -5.18 -3.98 -7.17
N GLU A 430 -5.86 -2.87 -6.89
CA GLU A 430 -5.33 -1.54 -7.14
C GLU A 430 -4.00 -1.29 -6.38
N ARG A 431 -3.97 -1.60 -5.08
CA ARG A 431 -2.75 -1.42 -4.28
C ARG A 431 -1.65 -2.36 -4.74
N PHE A 432 -1.99 -3.63 -4.96
CA PHE A 432 -1.02 -4.63 -5.40
C PHE A 432 -0.41 -4.27 -6.76
N MET A 433 -1.21 -3.79 -7.71
CA MET A 433 -0.72 -3.30 -9.00
C MET A 433 0.22 -2.10 -8.85
N ALA A 434 -0.06 -1.14 -7.95
CA ALA A 434 0.89 -0.05 -7.67
C ALA A 434 2.23 -0.57 -7.17
N ILE A 435 2.21 -1.55 -6.25
CA ILE A 435 3.42 -2.17 -5.70
C ILE A 435 4.19 -2.90 -6.81
N LEU A 436 3.50 -3.66 -7.68
CA LEU A 436 4.13 -4.33 -8.82
C LEU A 436 4.80 -3.34 -9.79
N ILE A 437 4.10 -2.24 -10.13
CA ILE A 437 4.65 -1.20 -11.01
C ILE A 437 5.91 -0.58 -10.39
N GLU A 438 5.89 -0.30 -9.09
CA GLU A 438 7.04 0.28 -8.39
C GLU A 438 8.20 -0.71 -8.24
N HIS A 439 7.90 -1.95 -7.84
CA HIS A 439 8.88 -3.01 -7.63
C HIS A 439 9.64 -3.35 -8.91
N TYR A 440 8.93 -3.60 -10.02
CA TYR A 440 9.55 -3.90 -11.31
C TYR A 440 9.97 -2.66 -12.10
N ALA A 441 9.83 -1.46 -11.52
CA ALA A 441 10.01 -0.20 -12.23
C ALA A 441 9.29 -0.20 -13.59
N GLY A 442 8.05 -0.73 -13.62
CA GLY A 442 7.16 -0.84 -14.77
C GLY A 442 7.47 -1.97 -15.76
N ALA A 443 8.59 -2.68 -15.62
CA ALA A 443 8.98 -3.79 -16.49
C ALA A 443 8.38 -5.11 -15.96
N LEU A 444 7.07 -5.25 -16.08
CA LEU A 444 6.32 -6.37 -15.51
C LEU A 444 6.82 -7.73 -16.03
N PRO A 445 6.72 -8.81 -15.23
CA PRO A 445 6.97 -10.18 -15.67
C PRO A 445 6.16 -10.50 -16.93
N VAL A 446 6.72 -11.33 -17.82
CA VAL A 446 6.14 -11.49 -19.17
C VAL A 446 4.69 -11.96 -19.15
N TRP A 447 4.32 -12.86 -18.23
CA TRP A 447 2.94 -13.33 -18.12
C TRP A 447 1.95 -12.21 -17.73
N LEU A 448 2.40 -11.16 -17.04
CA LEU A 448 1.61 -9.96 -16.69
C LEU A 448 1.72 -8.82 -17.70
N ALA A 449 2.78 -8.77 -18.50
CA ALA A 449 3.03 -7.66 -19.40
C ALA A 449 1.84 -7.47 -20.38
N PRO A 450 1.26 -6.26 -20.50
CA PRO A 450 0.08 -6.04 -21.33
C PRO A 450 0.39 -6.27 -22.82
N VAL A 451 1.63 -6.00 -23.21
CA VAL A 451 2.22 -6.37 -24.51
C VAL A 451 3.45 -7.21 -24.18
N GLN A 452 3.45 -8.47 -24.58
CA GLN A 452 4.54 -9.40 -24.28
C GLN A 452 5.61 -9.34 -25.36
N ALA A 453 5.20 -9.18 -26.61
CA ALA A 453 6.09 -9.03 -27.76
C ALA A 453 5.62 -7.88 -28.68
N ILE A 454 6.56 -7.14 -29.27
CA ILE A 454 6.26 -6.17 -30.32
C ILE A 454 7.04 -6.50 -31.58
N ILE A 455 6.34 -6.56 -32.71
CA ILE A 455 6.92 -6.86 -34.02
C ILE A 455 7.30 -5.54 -34.71
N LEU A 456 8.55 -5.44 -35.13
CA LEU A 456 9.19 -4.23 -35.67
C LEU A 456 9.68 -4.49 -37.10
N PRO A 457 8.82 -4.30 -38.13
CA PRO A 457 9.26 -4.36 -39.53
C PRO A 457 10.25 -3.22 -39.84
N VAL A 458 11.36 -3.57 -40.50
CA VAL A 458 12.40 -2.62 -40.94
C VAL A 458 11.89 -1.69 -42.05
N SER A 459 10.94 -2.16 -42.86
CA SER A 459 10.28 -1.38 -43.91
C SER A 459 8.90 -1.98 -44.22
N ASP A 460 8.05 -1.22 -44.92
CA ASP A 460 6.70 -1.66 -45.29
C ASP A 460 6.66 -2.94 -46.12
N LYS A 461 7.77 -3.26 -46.82
CA LYS A 461 7.91 -4.49 -47.61
C LYS A 461 7.79 -5.76 -46.75
N PHE A 462 7.99 -5.67 -45.44
CA PHE A 462 7.98 -6.81 -44.53
C PHE A 462 6.71 -6.87 -43.67
N ASN A 463 5.70 -6.04 -43.97
CA ASN A 463 4.46 -5.99 -43.20
C ASN A 463 3.65 -7.29 -43.30
N ASP A 464 3.63 -7.96 -44.46
CA ASP A 464 2.87 -9.20 -44.65
C ASP A 464 3.45 -10.34 -43.79
N TYR A 465 4.77 -10.54 -43.82
CA TYR A 465 5.42 -11.51 -42.96
C TYR A 465 5.32 -11.13 -41.48
N SER A 466 5.32 -9.83 -41.14
CA SER A 466 5.06 -9.39 -39.76
C SER A 466 3.65 -9.76 -39.28
N ARG A 467 2.64 -9.74 -40.15
CA ARG A 467 1.29 -10.24 -39.84
C ARG A 467 1.28 -11.76 -39.65
N GLU A 468 1.98 -12.51 -40.50
CA GLU A 468 2.11 -13.97 -40.34
C GLU A 468 2.77 -14.37 -39.00
N VAL A 469 3.82 -13.64 -38.59
CA VAL A 469 4.42 -13.77 -37.26
C VAL A 469 3.39 -13.45 -36.18
N GLY A 470 2.66 -12.34 -36.33
CA GLY A 470 1.58 -11.95 -35.42
C GLY A 470 0.52 -13.03 -35.23
N ASP A 471 -0.02 -13.57 -36.33
CA ASP A 471 -1.01 -14.65 -36.29
C ASP A 471 -0.48 -15.91 -35.58
N SER A 472 0.82 -16.17 -35.71
CA SER A 472 1.48 -17.28 -35.01
C SER A 472 1.59 -17.01 -33.50
N LEU A 473 1.88 -15.77 -33.09
CA LEU A 473 1.88 -15.35 -31.69
C LEU A 473 0.48 -15.42 -31.07
N GLU A 474 -0.54 -14.97 -31.79
CA GLU A 474 -1.93 -15.01 -31.34
C GLU A 474 -2.38 -16.46 -31.07
N LYS A 475 -2.10 -17.37 -32.01
CA LYS A 475 -2.40 -18.82 -31.87
C LYS A 475 -1.63 -19.44 -30.70
N GLY A 476 -0.47 -18.90 -30.35
CA GLY A 476 0.31 -19.28 -29.17
C GLY A 476 -0.18 -18.65 -27.86
N GLY A 477 -1.22 -17.82 -27.89
CA GLY A 477 -1.74 -17.11 -26.71
C GLY A 477 -0.87 -15.94 -26.25
N ILE A 478 0.04 -15.45 -27.10
CA ILE A 478 0.95 -14.34 -26.77
C ILE A 478 0.30 -13.02 -27.15
N ARG A 479 0.24 -12.08 -26.21
CA ARG A 479 -0.22 -10.70 -26.46
C ARG A 479 0.86 -9.92 -27.19
N TYR A 480 0.57 -9.44 -28.39
CA TYR A 480 1.53 -8.72 -29.21
C TYR A 480 0.98 -7.42 -29.82
N GLU A 481 1.89 -6.55 -30.24
CA GLU A 481 1.61 -5.39 -31.08
C GLU A 481 2.52 -5.43 -32.33
N ILE A 482 2.12 -4.75 -33.42
CA ILE A 482 2.98 -4.54 -34.60
C ILE A 482 3.15 -3.04 -34.82
N ASP A 483 4.40 -2.57 -34.84
CA ASP A 483 4.72 -1.17 -35.14
C ASP A 483 4.99 -0.99 -36.65
N MET A 484 3.91 -0.77 -37.41
CA MET A 484 3.96 -0.45 -38.84
C MET A 484 4.14 1.06 -39.12
N SER A 485 4.58 1.85 -38.14
CA SER A 485 4.86 3.28 -38.40
C SER A 485 6.03 3.46 -39.38
N ASN A 486 6.05 4.59 -40.09
CA ASN A 486 7.14 4.98 -40.99
C ASN A 486 8.34 5.59 -40.23
N GLU A 487 8.56 5.17 -39.00
CA GLU A 487 9.66 5.63 -38.15
C GLU A 487 10.90 4.76 -38.36
N THR A 488 12.09 5.30 -38.06
CA THR A 488 13.31 4.50 -38.14
C THR A 488 13.29 3.34 -37.15
N LEU A 489 13.88 2.20 -37.51
CA LEU A 489 13.96 1.03 -36.62
C LEU A 489 14.52 1.39 -35.23
N GLY A 490 15.53 2.26 -35.18
CA GLY A 490 16.10 2.73 -33.90
C GLY A 490 15.09 3.47 -33.03
N LYS A 491 14.20 4.27 -33.63
CA LYS A 491 13.13 4.95 -32.91
C LYS A 491 12.03 3.97 -32.46
N LYS A 492 11.68 2.98 -33.29
CA LYS A 492 10.75 1.90 -32.90
C LYS A 492 11.26 1.11 -31.71
N ILE A 493 12.53 0.69 -31.74
CA ILE A 493 13.20 0.00 -30.62
C ILE A 493 13.19 0.88 -29.36
N ARG A 494 13.56 2.16 -29.47
CA ARG A 494 13.53 3.09 -28.34
C ARG A 494 12.12 3.22 -27.74
N ASN A 495 11.09 3.33 -28.57
CA ASN A 495 9.70 3.42 -28.11
C ASN A 495 9.28 2.13 -27.39
N ALA A 496 9.65 0.96 -27.91
CA ALA A 496 9.39 -0.32 -27.27
C ALA A 496 10.11 -0.44 -25.91
N GLU A 497 11.37 0.02 -25.81
CA GLU A 497 12.11 0.05 -24.55
C GLU A 497 11.52 1.04 -23.53
N LEU A 498 11.03 2.20 -23.97
CA LEU A 498 10.33 3.15 -23.11
C LEU A 498 9.01 2.58 -22.57
N ASN A 499 8.30 1.80 -23.39
CA ASN A 499 7.10 1.07 -23.00
C ASN A 499 7.40 -0.24 -22.26
N LYS A 500 8.68 -0.59 -22.08
CA LYS A 500 9.16 -1.75 -21.31
C LYS A 500 8.58 -3.07 -21.81
N ILE A 501 8.42 -3.20 -23.13
CA ILE A 501 7.88 -4.40 -23.77
C ILE A 501 8.93 -5.53 -23.68
N PRO A 502 8.62 -6.70 -23.10
CA PRO A 502 9.62 -7.74 -22.83
C PRO A 502 10.41 -8.22 -24.04
N TYR A 503 9.75 -8.44 -25.17
CA TYR A 503 10.40 -8.91 -26.40
C TYR A 503 10.14 -7.97 -27.58
N MET A 504 11.20 -7.63 -28.31
CA MET A 504 11.15 -6.89 -29.57
C MET A 504 11.55 -7.84 -30.70
N LEU A 505 10.67 -8.06 -31.65
CA LEU A 505 10.84 -9.01 -32.76
C LEU A 505 11.09 -8.21 -34.05
N VAL A 506 12.34 -8.06 -34.45
CA VAL A 506 12.71 -7.30 -35.65
C VAL A 506 12.57 -8.19 -36.89
N VAL A 507 11.98 -7.62 -37.93
CA VAL A 507 11.72 -8.31 -39.19
C VAL A 507 12.29 -7.50 -40.36
N GLY A 508 13.41 -7.97 -40.91
CA GLY A 508 14.04 -7.44 -42.12
C GLY A 508 14.10 -8.47 -43.25
N GLU A 509 14.82 -8.12 -44.32
CA GLU A 509 14.96 -8.95 -45.52
C GLU A 509 15.47 -10.37 -45.21
N LYS A 510 16.54 -10.47 -44.41
CA LYS A 510 17.14 -11.75 -43.99
C LYS A 510 16.18 -12.61 -43.19
N GLU A 511 15.38 -12.00 -42.33
CA GLU A 511 14.39 -12.70 -41.50
C GLU A 511 13.25 -13.25 -42.35
N VAL A 512 12.80 -12.49 -43.37
CA VAL A 512 11.77 -12.97 -44.31
C VAL A 512 12.30 -14.12 -45.17
N GLU A 513 13.49 -13.99 -45.75
CA GLU A 513 14.10 -15.03 -46.59
C GLU A 513 14.31 -16.34 -45.83
N ALA A 514 14.75 -16.25 -44.58
CA ALA A 514 15.02 -17.41 -43.73
C ALA A 514 13.78 -17.92 -42.97
N LYS A 515 12.63 -17.25 -43.06
CA LYS A 515 11.43 -17.48 -42.21
C LYS A 515 11.76 -17.51 -40.71
N LYS A 516 12.56 -16.53 -40.27
CA LYS A 516 13.00 -16.33 -38.88
C LYS A 516 12.57 -14.97 -38.35
N ILE A 517 12.92 -14.68 -37.10
CA ILE A 517 12.77 -13.38 -36.46
C ILE A 517 14.03 -13.06 -35.66
N ALA A 518 14.42 -11.79 -35.62
CA ALA A 518 15.48 -11.31 -34.75
C ALA A 518 14.86 -10.87 -33.41
N VAL A 519 15.06 -11.65 -32.36
CA VAL A 519 14.50 -11.42 -31.03
C VAL A 519 15.48 -10.61 -30.21
N ARG A 520 15.00 -9.51 -29.61
CA ARG A 520 15.71 -8.72 -28.63
C ARG A 520 14.96 -8.71 -27.30
N ASP A 521 15.65 -9.11 -26.24
CA ASP A 521 15.13 -9.15 -24.88
C ASP A 521 15.31 -7.79 -24.19
N TYR A 522 14.24 -7.26 -23.58
CA TYR A 522 14.28 -5.98 -22.86
C TYR A 522 15.18 -6.00 -21.63
N ALA A 523 15.13 -7.08 -20.84
CA ALA A 523 15.83 -7.21 -19.57
C ALA A 523 17.32 -7.51 -19.78
N THR A 524 17.65 -8.49 -20.63
CA THR A 524 19.04 -8.93 -20.83
C THR A 524 19.76 -8.19 -21.94
N LYS A 525 19.04 -7.49 -22.82
CA LYS A 525 19.55 -6.82 -24.03
C LYS A 525 20.18 -7.78 -25.06
N LYS A 526 20.09 -9.10 -24.83
CA LYS A 526 20.58 -10.11 -25.76
C LYS A 526 19.74 -10.11 -27.04
N GLN A 527 20.41 -10.46 -28.13
CA GLN A 527 19.82 -10.58 -29.45
C GLN A 527 20.16 -11.94 -30.05
N GLU A 528 19.18 -12.55 -30.70
CA GLU A 528 19.31 -13.83 -31.38
C GLU A 528 18.36 -13.92 -32.57
N VAL A 529 18.67 -14.80 -33.52
CA VAL A 529 17.83 -15.01 -34.70
C VAL A 529 17.34 -16.45 -34.70
N ILE A 530 16.04 -16.62 -34.47
CA ILE A 530 15.40 -17.93 -34.25
C ILE A 530 14.12 -18.05 -35.07
N GLU A 531 13.62 -19.28 -35.17
CA GLU A 531 12.32 -19.53 -35.78
C GLU A 531 11.19 -19.09 -34.83
N VAL A 532 10.04 -18.69 -35.39
CA VAL A 532 8.87 -18.29 -34.60
C VAL A 532 8.42 -19.43 -33.67
N LYS A 533 8.50 -20.67 -34.14
CA LYS A 533 8.15 -21.85 -33.34
C LYS A 533 9.07 -22.03 -32.13
N GLU A 534 10.36 -21.77 -32.29
CA GLU A 534 11.33 -21.83 -31.21
C GLU A 534 11.06 -20.73 -30.18
N PHE A 535 10.74 -19.51 -30.63
CA PHE A 535 10.34 -18.42 -29.74
C PHE A 535 9.10 -18.77 -28.91
N LEU A 536 8.08 -19.36 -29.53
CA LEU A 536 6.84 -19.76 -28.85
C LEU A 536 7.08 -20.81 -27.76
N SER A 537 8.07 -21.69 -27.91
CA SER A 537 8.38 -22.72 -26.92
C SER A 537 8.96 -22.20 -25.59
N ARG A 538 9.19 -20.88 -25.49
CA ARG A 538 9.68 -20.21 -24.26
C ARG A 538 8.56 -19.89 -23.27
N PHE A 539 7.31 -19.99 -23.71
CA PHE A 539 6.09 -19.71 -22.94
C PHE A 539 5.32 -20.99 -22.71
#